data_AF-A0A257F384-F1
#
_entry.id   AF-A0A257F384-F1
#
_cell.length_a   1.000
_cell.length_b   1.000
_cell.length_c   1.000
_cell.angle_alpha   90.00
_cell.angle_beta   90.00
_cell.angle_gamma   90.00
#
_symmetry.space_group_name_H-M   'P 1'
#
loop_
_entity.id
_entity.type
_entity.pdbx_description
1 polymer ?
#
loop_
_entity_poly.entity_id
_entity_poly.type
_entity_poly.pdbx_seq_one_letter_code
_entity_poly.pdbx_strand_id
1 'polypeptide(L)'
;MWAWLKRNADAVEAGSAALTAGVAVVALVGVVWQVRAASDIQAQQSARDAYRNHLALAVTVPDLAEPADACALMKGKQAPAYDAFVAHLLYAAEQMLDQSPDWETQFRRDLEPHLTYLCANSAEILTDGALFDLMTRIVAEDCPDAPKCA
;
A
#
# COMPACT_ATOMS: atom_id res chain seq x y z
N MET A 1 -8.88 18.47 61.67
CA MET A 1 -8.51 18.27 60.25
C MET A 1 -7.01 17.98 60.08
N TRP A 2 -6.12 18.88 60.50
CA TRP A 2 -4.65 18.70 60.38
C TRP A 2 -4.07 17.45 61.07
N ALA A 3 -4.53 17.15 62.29
CA ALA A 3 -4.07 15.96 63.03
C ALA A 3 -4.56 14.62 62.43
N TRP A 4 -5.68 14.63 61.70
CA TRP A 4 -6.20 13.45 61.00
C TRP A 4 -5.42 13.18 59.71
N LEU A 5 -5.12 14.25 58.95
CA LEU A 5 -4.26 14.17 57.77
C LEU A 5 -2.87 13.64 58.12
N LYS A 6 -2.24 14.13 59.20
CA LYS A 6 -0.95 13.59 59.66
C LYS A 6 -0.98 12.11 60.05
N ARG A 7 -2.11 11.60 60.56
CA ARG A 7 -2.25 10.19 60.96
C ARG A 7 -2.54 9.26 59.78
N ASN A 8 -3.12 9.78 58.70
CA ASN A 8 -3.50 9.02 57.52
C ASN A 8 -2.67 9.41 56.29
N ALA A 9 -1.58 10.17 56.48
CA ALA A 9 -0.78 10.75 55.40
C ALA A 9 -0.29 9.66 54.44
N ASP A 10 0.27 8.59 54.99
CA ASP A 10 0.80 7.46 54.20
C ASP A 10 -0.29 6.76 53.36
N ALA A 11 -1.50 6.61 53.91
CA ALA A 11 -2.63 6.00 53.20
C ALA A 11 -3.17 6.91 52.09
N VAL A 12 -3.21 8.22 52.33
CA VAL A 12 -3.62 9.22 51.33
C VAL A 12 -2.56 9.32 50.23
N GLU A 13 -1.28 9.29 50.58
CA GLU A 13 -0.15 9.29 49.64
C GLU A 13 -0.21 8.05 48.75
N ALA A 14 -0.26 6.84 49.33
CA ALA A 14 -0.39 5.59 48.59
C ALA A 14 -1.65 5.57 47.70
N GLY A 15 -2.78 6.08 48.21
CA GLY A 15 -4.02 6.19 47.45
C GLY A 15 -3.88 7.09 46.23
N SER A 16 -3.25 8.26 46.37
CA SER A 16 -3.02 9.19 45.26
C SER A 16 -2.01 8.68 44.23
N ALA A 17 -0.97 7.97 44.68
CA ALA A 17 -0.01 7.30 43.81
C ALA A 17 -0.68 6.20 42.98
N ALA A 18 -1.50 5.35 43.62
CA ALA A 18 -2.25 4.31 42.93
C ALA A 18 -3.23 4.89 41.90
N LEU A 19 -3.91 5.98 42.24
CA LEU A 19 -4.83 6.67 41.34
C LEU A 19 -4.09 7.26 40.13
N THR A 20 -2.96 7.92 40.37
CA THR A 20 -2.10 8.47 39.30
C THR A 20 -1.58 7.37 38.38
N ALA A 21 -1.11 6.25 38.95
CA ALA A 21 -0.68 5.09 38.17
C ALA A 21 -1.83 4.52 37.32
N GLY A 22 -3.04 4.43 37.87
CA GLY A 22 -4.23 4.02 37.13
C GLY A 22 -4.56 4.95 35.96
N VAL A 23 -4.53 6.26 36.18
CA VAL A 23 -4.75 7.27 35.12
C VAL A 23 -3.68 7.15 34.03
N ALA A 24 -2.42 6.95 34.40
CA ALA A 24 -1.33 6.78 33.44
C ALA A 24 -1.53 5.54 32.55
N VAL A 25 -1.97 4.41 33.12
CA VAL A 25 -2.28 3.19 32.34
C VAL A 25 -3.43 3.43 31.36
N VAL A 26 -4.51 4.07 31.80
CA VAL A 26 -5.65 4.41 30.93
C VAL A 26 -5.21 5.34 29.80
N ALA A 27 -4.38 6.34 30.10
CA ALA A 27 -3.84 7.24 29.09
C ALA A 27 -2.99 6.48 28.05
N LEU A 28 -2.12 5.56 28.48
CA LEU A 28 -1.32 4.72 27.58
C LEU A 28 -2.18 3.85 26.66
N VAL A 29 -3.23 3.21 27.20
CA VAL A 29 -4.18 2.42 26.40
C VAL A 29 -4.87 3.31 25.36
N GLY A 30 -5.29 4.52 25.77
CA GLY A 30 -5.88 5.51 24.87
C GLY A 30 -4.94 5.89 23.72
N VAL A 31 -3.67 6.15 24.01
CA VAL A 31 -2.65 6.47 23.00
C VAL A 31 -2.43 5.31 22.03
N VAL A 32 -2.30 4.08 22.52
CA VAL A 32 -2.11 2.90 21.66
C VAL A 32 -3.29 2.71 20.71
N TRP A 33 -4.52 2.90 21.19
CA TRP A 33 -5.70 2.79 20.36
C TRP A 33 -5.75 3.89 19.29
N GLN A 34 -5.44 5.14 19.64
CA GLN A 34 -5.36 6.25 18.69
C GLN A 34 -4.30 6.02 17.62
N VAL A 35 -3.11 5.54 18.00
CA VAL A 35 -2.02 5.25 17.05
C VAL A 35 -2.43 4.19 16.04
N ARG A 36 -3.09 3.11 16.49
CA ARG A 36 -3.56 2.05 15.59
C ARG A 36 -4.64 2.53 14.61
N ALA A 37 -5.58 3.33 15.10
CA ALA A 37 -6.61 3.90 14.24
C ALA A 37 -6.00 4.88 13.22
N ALA A 38 -5.04 5.70 13.64
CA ALA A 38 -4.34 6.62 12.75
C ALA A 38 -3.49 5.88 11.70
N SER A 39 -2.82 4.78 12.08
CA SER A 39 -2.02 4.00 11.14
C SER A 39 -2.85 3.37 10.03
N ASP A 40 -4.06 2.89 10.34
CA ASP A 40 -4.98 2.31 9.36
C ASP A 40 -5.43 3.37 8.34
N ILE A 41 -5.89 4.53 8.83
CA ILE A 41 -6.29 5.65 7.97
C ILE A 41 -5.11 6.12 7.12
N GLN A 42 -3.91 6.20 7.71
CA GLN A 42 -2.71 6.63 7.01
C GLN A 42 -2.32 5.63 5.90
N ALA A 43 -2.45 4.32 6.13
CA ALA A 43 -2.19 3.30 5.12
C ALA A 43 -3.14 3.45 3.92
N GLN A 44 -4.44 3.62 4.16
CA GLN A 44 -5.44 3.85 3.11
C GLN A 44 -5.18 5.12 2.31
N GLN A 45 -4.80 6.23 2.97
CA GLN A 45 -4.47 7.48 2.27
C GLN A 45 -3.19 7.32 1.45
N SER A 46 -2.16 6.69 2.02
CA SER A 46 -0.90 6.45 1.33
C SER A 46 -1.08 5.58 0.09
N ALA A 47 -1.92 4.55 0.14
CA ALA A 47 -2.24 3.71 -1.01
C ALA A 47 -2.93 4.51 -2.14
N ARG A 48 -3.92 5.34 -1.78
CA ARG A 48 -4.61 6.21 -2.74
C ARG A 48 -3.68 7.26 -3.34
N ASP A 49 -2.76 7.79 -2.55
CA ASP A 49 -1.78 8.77 -3.03
C ASP A 49 -0.75 8.14 -3.96
N ALA A 50 -0.30 6.91 -3.71
CA ALA A 50 0.53 6.16 -4.65
C ALA A 50 -0.18 6.00 -6.02
N TYR A 51 -1.45 5.61 -6.00
CA TYR A 51 -2.25 5.50 -7.23
C TYR A 51 -2.45 6.84 -7.93
N ARG A 52 -2.78 7.92 -7.19
CA ARG A 52 -2.89 9.28 -7.78
C ARG A 52 -1.58 9.77 -8.39
N ASN A 53 -0.46 9.47 -7.76
CA ASN A 53 0.86 9.79 -8.30
C ASN A 53 1.13 9.01 -9.59
N HIS A 54 0.73 7.73 -9.65
CA HIS A 54 0.82 6.95 -10.87
C HIS A 54 -0.08 7.51 -11.97
N LEU A 55 -1.33 7.88 -11.66
CA LEU A 55 -2.24 8.51 -12.63
C LEU A 55 -1.68 9.83 -13.16
N ALA A 56 -1.11 10.68 -12.30
CA ALA A 56 -0.45 11.90 -12.72
C ALA A 56 0.71 11.60 -13.68
N LEU A 57 1.51 10.56 -13.38
CA LEU A 57 2.56 10.10 -14.28
C LEU A 57 1.98 9.65 -15.63
N ALA A 58 0.98 8.79 -15.64
CA ALA A 58 0.32 8.28 -16.85
C ALA A 58 -0.19 9.40 -17.76
N VAL A 59 -0.78 10.45 -17.19
CA VAL A 59 -1.22 11.64 -17.93
C VAL A 59 -0.04 12.41 -18.56
N THR A 60 1.10 12.47 -17.88
CA THR A 60 2.28 13.20 -18.36
C THR A 60 3.10 12.45 -19.40
N VAL A 61 3.08 11.11 -19.37
CA VAL A 61 3.80 10.23 -20.30
C VAL A 61 2.84 9.21 -20.91
N PRO A 62 1.85 9.64 -21.72
CA PRO A 62 0.81 8.77 -22.24
C PRO A 62 1.37 7.64 -23.12
N ASP A 63 2.50 7.86 -23.79
CA ASP A 63 3.17 6.83 -24.59
C ASP A 63 3.67 5.64 -23.75
N LEU A 64 3.89 5.84 -22.45
CA LEU A 64 4.22 4.75 -21.51
C LEU A 64 2.97 4.10 -20.92
N ALA A 65 1.88 4.84 -20.76
CA ALA A 65 0.62 4.34 -20.20
C ALA A 65 -0.16 3.49 -21.22
N GLU A 66 -0.17 3.92 -22.48
CA GLU A 66 -0.86 3.25 -23.59
C GLU A 66 0.13 3.05 -24.74
N PRO A 67 1.10 2.12 -24.59
CA PRO A 67 2.18 1.95 -25.54
C PRO A 67 1.66 1.40 -26.87
N ALA A 68 1.88 2.14 -27.97
CA ALA A 68 1.53 1.68 -29.31
C ALA A 68 2.29 0.40 -29.73
N ASP A 69 3.52 0.24 -29.24
CA ASP A 69 4.34 -0.97 -29.40
C ASP A 69 5.19 -1.20 -28.13
N ALA A 70 4.67 -2.01 -27.22
CA ALA A 70 5.35 -2.37 -25.98
C ALA A 70 6.69 -3.08 -26.23
N CYS A 71 6.81 -3.86 -27.31
CA CYS A 71 8.05 -4.58 -27.64
C CYS A 71 9.17 -3.63 -28.07
N ALA A 72 8.85 -2.63 -28.88
CA ALA A 72 9.80 -1.59 -29.25
C ALA A 72 10.24 -0.76 -28.03
N LEU A 73 9.30 -0.46 -27.12
CA LEU A 73 9.57 0.25 -25.87
C LEU A 73 10.55 -0.50 -24.97
N MET A 74 10.32 -1.79 -24.76
CA MET A 74 11.16 -2.66 -23.93
C MET A 74 12.58 -2.85 -24.50
N LYS A 75 12.78 -2.71 -25.82
CA LYS A 75 14.10 -2.83 -26.47
C LYS A 75 14.75 -1.46 -26.75
N GLY A 76 14.00 -0.39 -26.55
CA GLY A 76 14.39 0.96 -26.94
C GLY A 76 15.14 1.73 -25.86
N LYS A 77 15.47 2.99 -26.16
CA LYS A 77 16.13 3.90 -25.21
C LYS A 77 15.26 4.25 -23.99
N GLN A 78 13.94 4.09 -24.12
CA GLN A 78 12.98 4.35 -23.05
C GLN A 78 12.71 3.13 -22.18
N ALA A 79 13.34 1.97 -22.45
CA ALA A 79 13.10 0.74 -21.69
C ALA A 79 13.21 0.93 -20.17
N PRO A 80 14.23 1.64 -19.61
CA PRO A 80 14.29 1.86 -18.16
C PRO A 80 13.17 2.75 -17.62
N ALA A 81 12.69 3.71 -18.42
CA ALA A 81 11.57 4.57 -18.03
C ALA A 81 10.25 3.80 -18.04
N TYR A 82 10.06 2.92 -19.02
CA TYR A 82 8.89 2.05 -19.11
C TYR A 82 8.87 1.00 -17.99
N ASP A 83 10.03 0.40 -17.71
CA ASP A 83 10.22 -0.51 -16.59
C ASP A 83 9.83 0.14 -15.25
N ALA A 84 10.36 1.33 -14.97
CA ALA A 84 10.01 2.10 -13.78
C ALA A 84 8.52 2.52 -13.75
N PHE A 85 7.93 2.81 -14.91
CA PHE A 85 6.52 3.16 -15.03
C PHE A 85 5.61 1.99 -14.61
N VAL A 86 5.85 0.80 -15.17
CA VAL A 86 5.05 -0.40 -14.85
C VAL A 86 5.33 -0.85 -13.41
N ALA A 87 6.56 -0.78 -12.93
CA ALA A 87 6.87 -1.06 -11.53
C ALA A 87 6.11 -0.12 -10.57
N HIS A 88 5.99 1.17 -10.90
CA HIS A 88 5.21 2.11 -10.10
C HIS A 88 3.70 1.80 -10.14
N LEU A 89 3.18 1.32 -11.27
CA LEU A 89 1.78 0.84 -11.37
C LEU A 89 1.56 -0.38 -10.48
N LEU A 90 2.43 -1.37 -10.57
CA LEU A 90 2.35 -2.61 -9.78
C LEU A 90 2.45 -2.31 -8.29
N TYR A 91 3.35 -1.41 -7.88
CA TYR A 91 3.43 -0.94 -6.50
C TYR A 91 2.13 -0.27 -6.04
N ALA A 92 1.57 0.64 -6.85
CA ALA A 92 0.29 1.27 -6.51
C ALA A 92 -0.86 0.24 -6.42
N ALA A 93 -0.85 -0.78 -7.28
CA ALA A 93 -1.82 -1.88 -7.27
C ALA A 93 -1.70 -2.70 -5.99
N GLU A 94 -0.50 -3.12 -5.61
CA GLU A 94 -0.24 -3.87 -4.38
C GLU A 94 -0.75 -3.11 -3.15
N GLN A 95 -0.35 -1.84 -3.02
CA GLN A 95 -0.75 -1.00 -1.89
C GLN A 95 -2.29 -0.82 -1.82
N MET A 96 -2.96 -0.67 -2.97
CA MET A 96 -4.41 -0.48 -2.99
C MET A 96 -5.18 -1.78 -2.75
N LEU A 97 -4.71 -2.91 -3.29
CA LEU A 97 -5.35 -4.21 -3.12
C LEU A 97 -5.23 -4.74 -1.70
N ASP A 98 -4.13 -4.42 -0.99
CA ASP A 98 -3.98 -4.71 0.43
C ASP A 98 -5.05 -4.00 1.29
N GLN A 99 -5.49 -2.82 0.84
CA GLN A 99 -6.48 -2.01 1.55
C GLN A 99 -7.92 -2.27 1.08
N SER A 100 -8.12 -2.61 -0.20
CA SER A 100 -9.44 -2.79 -0.81
C SER A 100 -9.36 -3.68 -2.06
N PRO A 101 -9.74 -4.96 -1.95
CA PRO A 101 -9.77 -5.91 -3.07
C PRO A 101 -10.68 -5.50 -4.23
N ASP A 102 -11.69 -4.67 -3.99
CA ASP A 102 -12.64 -4.18 -5.00
C ASP A 102 -11.97 -3.40 -6.14
N TRP A 103 -10.71 -2.97 -5.96
CA TRP A 103 -9.91 -2.29 -6.97
C TRP A 103 -9.33 -3.24 -8.03
N GLU A 104 -9.49 -4.55 -7.88
CA GLU A 104 -8.95 -5.52 -8.83
C GLU A 104 -9.40 -5.24 -10.26
N THR A 105 -10.69 -4.95 -10.49
CA THR A 105 -11.19 -4.64 -11.84
C THR A 105 -10.54 -3.37 -12.41
N GLN A 106 -10.24 -2.38 -11.56
CA GLN A 106 -9.57 -1.17 -11.97
C GLN A 106 -8.13 -1.46 -12.40
N PHE A 107 -7.37 -2.18 -11.57
CA PHE A 107 -5.98 -2.49 -11.88
C PHE A 107 -5.83 -3.48 -13.02
N ARG A 108 -6.78 -4.40 -13.21
CA ARG A 108 -6.80 -5.26 -14.41
C ARG A 108 -6.86 -4.41 -15.69
N ARG A 109 -7.73 -3.40 -15.71
CA ARG A 109 -7.84 -2.48 -16.86
C ARG A 109 -6.57 -1.66 -17.04
N ASP A 110 -6.02 -1.12 -15.95
CA ASP A 110 -4.82 -0.28 -16.03
C ASP A 110 -3.56 -1.09 -16.41
N LEU A 111 -3.55 -2.41 -16.14
CA LEU A 111 -2.46 -3.33 -16.51
C LEU A 111 -2.60 -3.92 -17.93
N GLU A 112 -3.78 -3.88 -18.52
CA GLU A 112 -4.07 -4.45 -19.86
C GLU A 112 -3.11 -3.93 -20.96
N PRO A 113 -2.79 -2.63 -21.04
CA PRO A 113 -1.83 -2.13 -22.04
C PRO A 113 -0.40 -2.67 -21.85
N HIS A 114 -0.11 -3.22 -20.68
CA HIS A 114 1.23 -3.70 -20.29
C HIS A 114 1.36 -5.23 -20.35
N LEU A 115 0.35 -5.97 -20.81
CA LEU A 115 0.38 -7.44 -20.84
C LEU A 115 1.64 -8.02 -21.48
N THR A 116 2.12 -7.45 -22.59
CA THR A 116 3.38 -7.87 -23.23
C THR A 116 4.57 -7.82 -22.25
N TYR A 117 4.68 -6.74 -21.47
CA TYR A 117 5.73 -6.59 -20.47
C TYR A 117 5.50 -7.54 -19.29
N LEU A 118 4.27 -7.61 -18.76
CA LEU A 118 3.92 -8.42 -17.59
C LEU A 118 4.18 -9.91 -17.87
N CYS A 119 3.82 -10.39 -19.06
CA CYS A 119 4.01 -11.78 -19.44
C CYS A 119 5.47 -12.13 -19.68
N ALA A 120 6.25 -11.21 -20.26
CA ALA A 120 7.69 -11.39 -20.46
C ALA A 120 8.47 -11.43 -19.14
N ASN A 121 8.01 -10.70 -18.12
CA ASN A 121 8.69 -10.56 -16.82
C ASN A 121 7.93 -11.22 -15.66
N SER A 122 6.97 -12.09 -15.95
CA SER A 122 6.06 -12.69 -14.96
C SER A 122 6.79 -13.39 -13.81
N ALA A 123 7.91 -14.05 -14.09
CA ALA A 123 8.71 -14.74 -13.07
C ALA A 123 9.35 -13.79 -12.03
N GLU A 124 9.61 -12.54 -12.40
CA GLU A 124 10.16 -11.51 -11.51
C GLU A 124 9.05 -10.73 -10.79
N ILE A 125 7.92 -10.52 -11.47
CA ILE A 125 6.77 -9.77 -10.96
C ILE A 125 5.92 -10.59 -9.98
N LEU A 126 5.87 -11.91 -10.14
CA LEU A 126 5.12 -12.81 -9.24
C LEU A 126 5.84 -12.94 -7.89
N THR A 127 5.63 -11.95 -7.02
CA THR A 127 6.04 -11.95 -5.61
C THR A 127 4.84 -12.24 -4.70
N ASP A 128 5.06 -12.46 -3.40
CA ASP A 128 3.98 -12.60 -2.42
C ASP A 128 3.20 -11.29 -2.23
N GLY A 129 2.10 -11.33 -1.46
CA GLY A 129 1.29 -10.16 -1.12
C GLY A 129 -0.04 -10.04 -1.88
N ALA A 130 -0.72 -8.91 -1.70
CA ALA A 130 -2.08 -8.69 -2.21
C ALA A 130 -2.17 -8.66 -3.75
N LEU A 131 -1.08 -8.30 -4.43
CA LEU A 131 -1.00 -8.28 -5.89
C LEU A 131 -0.86 -9.69 -6.50
N PHE A 132 -0.35 -10.67 -5.74
CA PHE A 132 -0.04 -12.00 -6.23
C PHE A 132 -1.25 -12.70 -6.87
N ASP A 133 -2.41 -12.61 -6.22
CA ASP A 133 -3.62 -13.27 -6.68
C ASP A 133 -4.09 -12.70 -8.03
N LEU A 134 -4.03 -11.37 -8.19
CA LEU A 134 -4.36 -10.71 -9.45
C LEU A 134 -3.35 -11.09 -10.54
N MET A 135 -2.05 -11.01 -10.25
CA MET A 135 -1.01 -11.32 -11.23
C MET A 135 -1.04 -12.78 -11.66
N THR A 136 -1.33 -13.70 -10.75
CA THR A 136 -1.50 -15.12 -11.07
C THR A 136 -2.66 -15.34 -12.04
N ARG A 137 -3.78 -14.62 -11.86
CA ARG A 137 -4.91 -14.67 -12.79
C ARG A 137 -4.55 -14.09 -14.15
N ILE A 138 -3.95 -12.90 -14.20
CA ILE A 138 -3.49 -12.27 -15.46
C ILE A 138 -2.55 -13.22 -16.21
N VAL A 139 -1.59 -13.82 -15.51
CA VAL A 139 -0.62 -14.73 -16.15
C VAL A 139 -1.28 -15.98 -16.69
N ALA A 140 -2.25 -16.54 -15.97
CA ALA A 140 -2.96 -17.74 -16.40
C ALA A 140 -3.93 -17.47 -17.57
N GLU A 141 -4.62 -16.32 -17.55
CA GLU A 141 -5.69 -15.99 -18.48
C GLU A 141 -5.17 -15.29 -19.75
N ASP A 142 -4.27 -14.32 -19.61
CA ASP A 142 -3.95 -13.37 -20.67
C ASP A 142 -2.58 -13.64 -21.34
N CYS A 143 -1.62 -14.22 -20.62
CA CYS A 143 -0.29 -14.47 -21.20
C CYS A 143 -0.18 -15.53 -22.30
N PRO A 144 -1.06 -16.55 -22.41
CA PRO A 144 -1.07 -17.45 -23.56
C PRO A 144 -1.28 -16.71 -24.89
N ASP A 145 -2.07 -15.64 -24.88
CA ASP A 145 -2.47 -14.86 -26.05
C ASP A 145 -1.68 -13.53 -26.19
N ALA A 146 -0.88 -13.18 -25.19
CA ALA A 146 -0.11 -11.93 -25.20
C ALA A 146 0.92 -11.86 -26.35
N PRO A 147 1.10 -10.69 -26.98
CA PRO A 147 2.10 -10.51 -28.03
C PRO A 147 3.50 -10.84 -27.52
N LYS A 148 4.17 -11.78 -28.19
CA LYS A 148 5.56 -12.13 -27.88
C LYS A 148 6.50 -11.20 -28.64
N CYS A 149 7.42 -10.57 -27.91
CA CYS A 149 8.46 -9.76 -28.52
C CYS A 149 9.50 -10.65 -29.21
N ALA A 150 9.41 -10.75 -30.53
CA ALA A 150 10.39 -11.43 -31.38
C ALA A 150 11.77 -10.76 -31.31
#